data_AF-A0A8H9XJH9-F1
#
_entry.id   AF-A0A8H9XJH9-F1
#
_cell.length_a   1.000
_cell.length_b   1.000
_cell.length_c   1.000
_cell.angle_alpha   90.00
_cell.angle_beta   90.00
_cell.angle_gamma   90.00
#
_symmetry.space_group_name_H-M   'P 1'
#
loop_
_entity.id
_entity.type
_entity.pdbx_description
1 polymer ?
#
loop_
_entity_poly.entity_id
_entity_poly.type
_entity_poly.pdbx_seq_one_letter_code
_entity_poly.pdbx_strand_id
1 'polypeptide(L)' 'MRVAIEGAAEGAPEDAGALVARALGDRTPGARAQFLKELLAHTAAGLVILEGDRAAGEAVYRLADAVVSRGRP' A
#
# COMPACT_ATOMS: atom_id res chain seq x y z
N MET A 1 20.21 -9.86 -29.99
CA MET A 1 19.88 -8.42 -29.86
C MET A 1 19.37 -8.20 -28.45
N ARG A 2 20.28 -7.87 -27.51
CA ARG A 2 19.96 -7.54 -26.11
C ARG A 2 19.78 -6.03 -26.05
N VAL A 3 18.58 -5.58 -25.71
CA VAL A 3 18.35 -4.17 -25.38
C VAL A 3 18.78 -3.99 -23.93
N ALA A 4 19.91 -3.32 -23.73
CA ALA A 4 20.33 -2.84 -22.43
C ALA A 4 19.41 -1.68 -22.03
N ILE A 5 18.69 -1.85 -20.93
CA ILE A 5 18.00 -0.73 -20.28
C ILE A 5 19.01 -0.11 -19.32
N GLU A 6 19.93 0.70 -19.85
CA GLU A 6 20.64 1.69 -19.03
C GLU A 6 19.77 2.94 -19.01
N GLY A 7 19.10 3.16 -17.88
CA GLY A 7 18.24 4.30 -17.65
C GLY A 7 18.28 4.68 -16.18
N ALA A 8 19.21 5.58 -15.86
CA ALA A 8 19.25 6.49 -14.73
C ALA A 8 19.05 5.95 -13.30
N ALA A 9 19.94 6.36 -12.41
CA ALA A 9 19.67 6.36 -10.98
C ALA A 9 18.48 7.29 -10.67
N GLU A 10 17.26 6.79 -10.81
CA GLU A 10 16.05 7.36 -10.23
C GLU A 10 16.27 7.34 -8.71
N GLY A 11 16.23 8.52 -8.08
CA GLY A 11 16.35 8.65 -6.63
C GLY A 11 15.45 7.62 -5.96
N ALA A 12 15.97 6.92 -4.94
CA ALA A 12 15.28 5.83 -4.27
C ALA A 12 13.79 6.20 -4.10
N PRO A 13 12.85 5.38 -4.60
CA PRO A 13 11.44 5.71 -4.58
C PRO A 13 11.08 6.13 -3.16
N GLU A 14 10.43 7.29 -3.03
CA GLU A 14 10.01 7.81 -1.73
C GLU A 14 9.33 6.67 -0.95
N ASP A 15 9.79 6.42 0.27
CA ASP A 15 9.27 5.34 1.08
C ASP A 15 7.74 5.45 1.15
N ALA A 16 7.04 4.40 0.70
CA ALA A 16 5.58 4.43 0.61
C ALA A 16 4.93 4.70 1.97
N GLY A 17 5.58 4.29 3.06
CA GLY A 17 5.18 4.63 4.42
C GLY A 17 5.24 6.13 4.69
N ALA A 18 6.34 6.80 4.33
CA ALA A 18 6.52 8.24 4.48
C ALA A 18 5.48 9.05 3.67
N LEU A 19 5.18 8.62 2.44
CA LEU A 19 4.13 9.21 1.59
C LEU A 19 2.75 9.17 2.26
N VAL A 20 2.36 7.99 2.75
CA VAL A 20 1.07 7.79 3.43
C VAL A 20 1.03 8.57 4.75
N ALA A 21 2.13 8.59 5.51
CA ALA A 21 2.23 9.33 6.76
C ALA A 21 2.04 10.84 6.55
N ARG A 22 2.66 11.42 5.51
CA ARG A 22 2.45 12.83 5.14
C ARG A 22 0.99 13.09 4.77
N ALA A 23 0.42 12.25 3.90
CA ALA A 23 -0.97 12.36 3.49
C ALA A 23 -1.96 12.30 4.68
N LEU A 24 -1.67 11.49 5.70
CA LEU A 24 -2.46 11.43 6.94
C LEU A 24 -2.28 12.69 7.80
N GLY A 25 -1.05 13.23 7.86
CA GLY A 25 -0.71 14.45 8.61
C GLY A 25 -1.52 15.65 8.15
N ASP A 26 -1.71 15.80 6.84
CA ASP A 26 -2.46 16.91 6.22
C ASP A 26 -3.99 16.83 6.41
N ARG A 27 -4.49 15.72 6.97
CA ARG A 27 -5.93 15.44 7.12
C ARG A 27 -6.40 15.61 8.57
N THR A 28 -7.64 16.06 8.72
CA THR A 28 -8.33 16.09 10.01
C THR A 28 -8.53 14.68 10.56
N PRO A 29 -8.62 14.48 11.89
CA PRO A 29 -8.79 13.15 12.48
C PRO A 29 -9.97 12.36 11.90
N GLY A 30 -11.11 13.02 11.63
CA GLY A 30 -12.28 12.38 11.02
C GLY A 30 -12.06 11.94 9.57
N ALA A 31 -11.26 12.67 8.79
CA ALA A 31 -10.97 12.35 7.40
C ALA A 31 -9.92 11.24 7.22
N ARG A 32 -9.05 11.02 8.22
CA ARG A 32 -8.00 9.98 8.16
C ARG A 32 -8.59 8.58 8.04
N ALA A 33 -9.64 8.28 8.80
CA ALA A 33 -10.28 6.97 8.77
C ALA A 33 -10.87 6.65 7.40
N GLN A 34 -11.52 7.63 6.75
CA GLN A 34 -12.08 7.46 5.41
C GLN A 34 -10.97 7.27 4.37
N PHE A 35 -9.93 8.10 4.43
CA PHE A 35 -8.77 7.98 3.53
C PHE A 35 -8.11 6.60 3.58
N LEU A 36 -7.93 6.03 4.78
CA LEU A 36 -7.34 4.70 4.93
C LEU A 36 -8.22 3.60 4.33
N LYS A 37 -9.56 3.71 4.45
CA LYS A 37 -10.48 2.77 3.82
C LYS A 37 -10.40 2.82 2.29
N GLU A 38 -10.36 4.04 1.74
CA GLU A 38 -10.22 4.24 0.30
C GLU A 38 -8.88 3.73 -0.21
N LEU A 39 -7.78 4.06 0.46
CA LEU A 39 -6.45 3.55 0.11
C LEU A 39 -6.42 2.02 0.11
N LEU A 40 -6.99 1.38 1.14
CA LEU A 40 -7.08 -0.07 1.22
C LEU A 40 -7.91 -0.66 0.07
N ALA A 41 -9.05 -0.05 -0.27
CA ALA A 41 -9.89 -0.50 -1.37
C ALA A 41 -9.16 -0.43 -2.72
N HIS A 42 -8.43 0.66 -2.98
CA HIS A 42 -7.64 0.81 -4.21
C HIS A 42 -6.47 -0.17 -4.26
N THR A 43 -5.76 -0.38 -3.15
CA THR A 43 -4.69 -1.39 -3.07
C THR A 43 -5.24 -2.79 -3.33
N ALA A 44 -6.39 -3.16 -2.74
CA ALA A 44 -7.03 -4.45 -2.97
C ALA A 44 -7.42 -4.62 -4.44
N ALA A 45 -8.01 -3.59 -5.08
CA ALA A 45 -8.33 -3.61 -6.50
C ALA A 45 -7.08 -3.76 -7.38
N GLY A 46 -5.98 -3.07 -7.04
CA GLY A 46 -4.70 -3.20 -7.72
C GLY A 46 -4.11 -4.60 -7.59
N LEU A 47 -4.15 -5.19 -6.39
CA LEU A 47 -3.69 -6.56 -6.16
C LEU A 47 -4.51 -7.58 -6.93
N VAL A 48 -5.82 -7.39 -7.05
CA VAL A 48 -6.68 -8.24 -7.90
C VAL A 48 -6.20 -8.21 -9.36
N ILE A 49 -5.87 -7.03 -9.88
CA ILE A 49 -5.37 -6.89 -11.26
C ILE A 49 -4.01 -7.58 -11.44
N LEU A 50 -3.11 -7.48 -10.45
CA LEU A 50 -1.74 -7.98 -10.55
C LEU A 50 -1.62 -9.48 -10.24
N GLU A 51 -2.41 -9.99 -9.29
CA GLU A 51 -2.22 -11.32 -8.68
C GLU A 51 -3.47 -12.20 -8.74
N GLY A 52 -4.62 -11.64 -9.14
CA GLY A 52 -5.91 -12.33 -9.19
C GLY A 52 -6.65 -12.38 -7.85
N ASP A 53 -7.95 -12.64 -7.91
CA ASP A 53 -8.89 -12.51 -6.77
C ASP A 53 -8.46 -13.28 -5.51
N ARG A 54 -8.01 -14.52 -5.69
CA ARG A 54 -7.66 -15.40 -4.56
C ARG A 54 -6.41 -14.91 -3.83
N ALA A 55 -5.35 -14.61 -4.57
CA ALA A 55 -4.08 -14.17 -4.00
C ALA A 55 -4.24 -12.80 -3.32
N ALA A 56 -4.95 -11.87 -3.97
CA ALA A 56 -5.27 -10.56 -3.43
C ALA A 56 -6.06 -10.65 -2.12
N GLY A 57 -7.10 -11.50 -2.07
CA GLY A 57 -7.87 -11.74 -0.86
C GLY A 57 -7.03 -12.27 0.31
N GLU A 58 -6.17 -13.26 0.05
CA GLU A 58 -5.24 -13.79 1.06
C GLU A 58 -4.22 -12.76 1.54
N ALA A 59 -3.72 -11.90 0.64
CA ALA A 59 -2.76 -10.85 0.98
C ALA A 59 -3.40 -9.81 1.91
N VAL A 60 -4.61 -9.34 1.60
CA VAL A 60 -5.37 -8.40 2.44
C VAL A 60 -5.70 -9.02 3.79
N TYR A 61 -6.12 -10.30 3.82
CA TYR A 61 -6.42 -11.02 5.06
C TYR A 61 -5.18 -11.12 5.97
N ARG A 62 -4.03 -11.54 5.42
CA ARG A 62 -2.77 -11.64 6.18
C ARG A 62 -2.28 -10.28 6.68
N LEU A 63 -2.44 -9.23 5.89
CA LEU A 63 -2.10 -7.87 6.31
C LEU A 63 -2.97 -7.42 7.49
N ALA A 64 -4.27 -7.66 7.44
CA ALA A 64 -5.18 -7.34 8.54
C ALA A 64 -4.81 -8.09 9.82
N ASP A 65 -4.48 -9.38 9.71
CA ASP A 65 -4.05 -10.20 10.85
C ASP A 65 -2.73 -9.71 11.48
N ALA A 66 -1.77 -9.28 10.65
CA ALA A 66 -0.52 -8.69 11.11
C ALA A 66 -0.73 -7.38 11.89
N VAL A 67 -1.66 -6.53 11.44
CA VAL A 67 -2.01 -5.27 12.12
C VAL A 67 -2.66 -5.55 13.48
N VAL A 68 -3.61 -6.48 13.53
CA VAL A 68 -4.27 -6.89 14.79
C VAL A 68 -3.26 -7.49 15.76
N SER A 69 -2.35 -8.35 15.28
CA SER A 69 -1.32 -9.01 16.09
C SER A 69 -0.33 -8.01 16.68
N ARG A 70 0.05 -6.95 15.94
CA ARG A 70 0.89 -5.85 16.46
C ARG A 70 0.20 -5.07 17.58
N GLY A 71 -1.14 -4.99 17.57
CA GLY A 71 -1.93 -4.27 18.58
C GLY A 71 -2.18 -5.07 19.86
N ARG A 72 -1.76 -6.34 19.93
CA ARG A 72 -1.81 -7.12 21.17
C ARG A 72 -0.60 -6.77 22.05
N PRO A 73 -0.81 -6.52 23.36
CA PRO A 73 0.26 -6.19 24.31
C PRO A 73 1.22 -7.35 24.53
#